data_AF-A0A087V1V4-F1
#
_entry.id   AF-A0A087V1V4-F1
#
_cell.length_a   1.000
_cell.length_b   1.000
_cell.length_c   1.000
_cell.angle_alpha   90.00
_cell.angle_beta   90.00
_cell.angle_gamma   90.00
#
_symmetry.space_group_name_H-M   'P 1'
#
loop_
_entity.id
_entity.type
_entity.pdbx_description
1 polymer ?
#
loop_
_entity_poly.entity_id
_entity_poly.type
_entity_poly.pdbx_seq_one_letter_code
_entity_poly.pdbx_strand_id
1 'polypeptide(L)'
;MGAKAGKKGKPDLDELKQEVDMDEHKISVEELYARLGTNPETGLTTMQAREIFERDGPNALTPPKKVPEWVKFCKQLFGGFALLLWIGAVLCFIAYSIQVGTSEGSVDDNV
;
A
#
# COMPACT_ATOMS: atom_id res chain seq x y z
N MET A 1 -28.03 -9.06 -20.02
CA MET A 1 -27.44 -9.37 -18.70
C MET A 1 -25.93 -9.21 -18.80
N GLY A 2 -25.37 -8.14 -18.25
CA GLY A 2 -23.91 -7.92 -18.24
C GLY A 2 -23.47 -7.63 -16.81
N ALA A 3 -23.03 -8.65 -16.09
CA ALA A 3 -22.52 -8.52 -14.74
C ALA A 3 -21.14 -7.84 -14.82
N LYS A 4 -21.04 -6.59 -14.35
CA LYS A 4 -19.75 -5.93 -14.11
C LYS A 4 -19.10 -6.60 -12.89
N ALA A 5 -17.93 -7.20 -13.11
CA ALA A 5 -17.07 -7.68 -12.04
C ALA A 5 -16.66 -6.51 -11.15
N GLY A 6 -17.20 -6.47 -9.93
CA GLY A 6 -16.86 -5.49 -8.90
C GLY A 6 -15.38 -5.62 -8.53
N LYS A 7 -14.62 -4.55 -8.78
CA LYS A 7 -13.27 -4.35 -8.23
C LYS A 7 -13.43 -4.42 -6.71
N LYS A 8 -12.96 -5.49 -6.06
CA LYS A 8 -12.84 -5.55 -4.59
C LYS A 8 -11.91 -4.41 -4.17
N GLY A 9 -12.49 -3.28 -3.81
CA GLY A 9 -11.80 -2.17 -3.19
C GLY A 9 -11.07 -2.68 -1.96
N LYS A 10 -9.86 -2.17 -1.74
CA LYS A 10 -9.16 -2.35 -0.47
C LYS A 10 -10.13 -1.99 0.67
N PRO A 11 -10.13 -2.71 1.80
CA PRO A 11 -10.93 -2.31 2.96
C PRO A 11 -10.69 -0.83 3.24
N ASP A 12 -11.78 -0.09 3.44
CA ASP A 12 -11.74 1.35 3.62
C ASP A 12 -10.93 1.65 4.88
N LEU A 13 -9.79 2.31 4.73
CA LEU A 13 -8.93 2.66 5.86
C LEU A 13 -9.62 3.65 6.80
N ASP A 14 -10.66 4.33 6.32
CA ASP A 14 -11.45 5.24 7.12
C ASP A 14 -12.47 4.50 8.01
N GLU A 15 -12.91 3.27 7.66
CA GLU A 15 -13.65 2.39 8.60
C GLU A 15 -12.74 1.88 9.73
N LEU A 16 -11.45 1.66 9.45
CA LEU A 16 -10.45 1.24 10.45
C LEU A 16 -10.03 2.35 11.43
N LYS A 17 -10.37 3.61 11.13
CA LYS A 17 -10.19 4.75 12.04
C LYS A 17 -11.38 4.95 12.97
N GLN A 18 -12.33 4.01 13.01
CA GLN A 18 -13.41 4.02 13.98
C GLN A 18 -12.80 4.22 15.37
N GLU A 19 -13.03 5.41 15.93
CA GLU A 19 -12.48 5.80 17.22
C GLU A 19 -13.00 4.82 18.26
N VAL A 20 -12.08 4.17 18.98
CA VAL A 20 -12.44 3.36 20.15
C VAL A 20 -12.78 4.37 21.25
N ASP A 21 -14.04 4.39 21.67
CA ASP A 21 -14.46 5.20 22.82
C ASP A 21 -13.84 4.61 24.09
N MET A 22 -13.14 5.43 24.86
CA MET A 22 -12.36 5.04 26.03
C MET A 22 -12.96 5.68 27.29
N ASP A 23 -13.39 4.87 28.25
CA ASP A 23 -14.11 5.29 29.47
C ASP A 23 -13.32 5.07 30.78
N GLU A 24 -12.10 4.54 30.70
CA GLU A 24 -11.31 4.08 31.85
C GLU A 24 -11.03 5.18 32.89
N HIS A 25 -11.04 6.44 32.46
CA HIS A 25 -10.84 7.61 33.31
C HIS A 25 -12.11 8.09 34.04
N LYS A 26 -13.27 7.48 33.76
CA LYS A 26 -14.58 7.85 34.35
C LYS A 26 -15.04 6.87 35.43
N ILE A 27 -14.43 5.69 35.50
CA ILE A 27 -14.80 4.61 36.42
C ILE A 27 -13.96 4.65 37.71
N SER A 28 -14.37 3.86 38.72
CA SER A 28 -13.58 3.74 39.95
C SER A 28 -12.30 2.95 39.70
N VAL A 29 -11.31 3.16 40.58
CA VAL A 29 -10.00 2.53 40.49
C VAL A 29 -10.09 1.01 40.71
N GLU A 30 -11.01 0.57 41.57
CA GLU A 30 -11.27 -0.85 41.84
C GLU A 30 -11.86 -1.54 40.60
N GLU A 31 -12.79 -0.87 39.92
CA GLU A 31 -13.36 -1.37 38.67
C GLU A 31 -12.29 -1.44 37.57
N LEU A 32 -11.44 -0.42 37.48
CA LEU A 32 -10.34 -0.38 36.51
C LEU A 32 -9.36 -1.57 36.71
N TYR A 33 -8.98 -1.86 37.95
CA TYR A 33 -8.10 -3.00 38.26
C TYR A 33 -8.75 -4.33 37.93
N ALA A 34 -10.05 -4.48 38.21
CA ALA A 34 -10.81 -5.67 37.83
C ALA A 34 -10.89 -5.84 36.31
N ARG A 35 -11.15 -4.76 35.55
CA ARG A 35 -11.20 -4.77 34.08
C ARG A 35 -9.85 -5.12 33.45
N LEU A 36 -8.76 -4.55 33.96
CA LEU A 36 -7.40 -4.75 33.42
C LEU A 36 -6.71 -6.01 33.98
N GLY A 37 -7.28 -6.65 35.00
CA GLY A 37 -6.69 -7.84 35.64
C GLY A 37 -5.32 -7.57 36.27
N THR A 38 -5.09 -6.36 36.78
CA THR A 38 -3.80 -5.93 37.35
C THR A 38 -3.92 -5.72 38.86
N ASN A 39 -2.80 -5.95 39.57
CA ASN A 39 -2.70 -5.64 40.99
C ASN A 39 -2.11 -4.23 41.18
N PRO A 40 -2.67 -3.38 42.06
CA PRO A 40 -2.15 -2.03 42.31
C PRO A 40 -0.75 -1.96 42.92
N GLU A 41 -0.39 -2.95 43.75
CA GLU A 41 0.88 -2.95 44.48
C GLU A 41 1.98 -3.68 43.72
N THR A 42 1.63 -4.79 43.07
CA THR A 42 2.60 -5.72 42.45
C THR A 42 2.57 -5.70 40.93
N GLY A 43 1.57 -5.06 40.32
CA GLY A 43 1.42 -5.00 38.87
C GLY A 43 1.03 -6.35 38.25
N LEU A 44 1.42 -6.54 36.99
CA LEU A 44 1.28 -7.80 36.27
C LEU A 44 2.47 -8.72 36.54
N THR A 45 2.23 -10.03 36.56
CA THR A 45 3.32 -11.00 36.58
C THR A 45 4.09 -10.99 35.26
N THR A 46 5.35 -11.46 35.29
CA THR A 46 6.18 -11.58 34.09
C THR A 46 5.56 -12.49 33.03
N MET A 47 4.85 -13.54 33.45
CA MET A 47 4.13 -14.44 32.57
C MET A 47 2.95 -13.75 31.88
N GLN A 48 2.11 -13.04 32.64
CA GLN A 48 0.98 -12.28 32.09
C GLN A 48 1.45 -11.19 31.13
N ALA A 49 2.50 -10.45 31.48
CA ALA A 49 3.07 -9.42 30.61
C ALA A 49 3.56 -10.02 29.28
N ARG A 50 4.16 -11.22 29.32
CA ARG A 50 4.60 -11.93 28.11
C ARG A 50 3.42 -12.41 27.27
N GLU A 51 2.38 -12.98 27.89
CA GLU A 51 1.18 -13.42 27.18
C GLU A 51 0.47 -12.24 26.49
N ILE A 52 0.37 -11.09 27.15
CA ILE A 52 -0.20 -9.87 26.56
C ILE A 52 0.67 -9.37 25.40
N PHE A 53 2.00 -9.40 25.55
CA PHE A 53 2.93 -9.00 24.49
C PHE A 53 2.83 -9.90 23.26
N GLU A 54 2.68 -11.22 23.44
CA GLU A 54 2.50 -12.17 22.33
C GLU A 54 1.13 -12.01 21.65
N ARG A 55 0.09 -11.64 22.42
CA ARG A 55 -1.26 -11.39 21.91
C ARG A 55 -1.38 -10.08 21.13
N ASP A 56 -0.92 -8.98 21.72
CA ASP A 56 -1.17 -7.61 21.22
C ASP A 56 0.00 -7.08 20.37
N GLY A 57 1.19 -7.65 20.56
CA GLY A 57 2.42 -7.18 19.93
C GLY A 57 3.10 -6.05 20.70
N PRO A 58 4.17 -5.49 20.13
CA PRO A 58 4.90 -4.40 20.77
C PRO A 58 4.06 -3.12 20.84
N ASN A 59 4.19 -2.39 21.95
CA ASN A 59 3.65 -1.03 22.09
C ASN A 59 4.47 -0.04 21.23
N ALA A 60 4.35 -0.16 19.91
CA ALA A 60 5.04 0.64 18.93
C ALA A 60 4.13 0.87 17.71
N LEU A 61 4.16 2.08 17.17
CA LEU A 61 3.43 2.40 15.96
C LEU A 61 3.99 1.62 14.77
N THR A 62 3.13 0.91 14.06
CA THR A 62 3.52 0.20 12.85
C THR A 62 3.89 1.23 11.78
N PRO A 63 5.12 1.20 11.21
CA PRO A 63 5.51 2.16 10.20
C PRO A 63 4.62 2.04 8.96
N PRO A 64 4.34 3.14 8.26
CA PRO A 64 3.48 3.11 7.08
C PRO A 64 4.12 2.27 5.98
N LYS A 65 3.29 1.56 5.20
CA LYS A 65 3.74 0.76 4.07
C LYS A 65 4.41 1.66 3.02
N LYS A 66 5.72 1.50 2.83
CA LYS A 66 6.48 2.24 1.81
C LYS A 66 6.31 1.59 0.44
N VAL A 67 6.18 2.42 -0.59
CA VAL A 67 6.21 1.97 -1.99
C VAL A 67 7.67 1.93 -2.44
N PRO A 68 8.13 0.83 -3.08
CA PRO A 68 9.51 0.75 -3.54
C PRO A 68 9.81 1.81 -4.61
N GLU A 69 11.05 2.30 -4.65
CA GLU A 69 11.42 3.47 -5.46
C GLU A 69 11.25 3.23 -6.97
N TRP A 70 11.52 2.02 -7.46
CA TRP A 70 11.31 1.67 -8.87
C TRP A 70 9.83 1.80 -9.28
N VAL A 71 8.88 1.53 -8.37
CA VAL A 71 7.45 1.74 -8.64
C VAL A 71 7.13 3.23 -8.74
N LYS A 72 7.77 4.07 -7.91
CA LYS A 72 7.58 5.53 -8.02
C LYS A 72 8.13 6.06 -9.34
N PHE A 73 9.29 5.55 -9.76
CA PHE A 73 9.89 5.87 -11.05
C PHE A 73 8.98 5.47 -12.23
N CYS A 74 8.47 4.24 -12.25
CA CYS A 74 7.54 3.80 -13.30
C CYS A 74 6.25 4.65 -13.33
N LYS A 75 5.72 5.04 -12.17
CA LYS A 75 4.56 5.93 -12.11
C LYS A 75 4.82 7.29 -12.77
N GLN A 76 6.05 7.81 -12.67
CA GLN A 76 6.43 9.04 -13.35
C GLN A 76 6.59 8.83 -14.87
N LEU A 77 7.18 7.71 -15.29
CA LEU A 77 7.40 7.39 -16.72
C LEU A 77 6.11 7.17 -17.52
N PHE A 78 5.06 6.62 -16.89
CA PHE A 78 3.79 6.30 -17.55
C PHE A 78 2.63 7.19 -17.09
N GLY A 79 2.93 8.30 -16.41
CA GLY A 79 1.95 9.25 -15.88
C GLY A 79 1.75 10.47 -16.78
N GLY A 80 0.53 11.01 -16.79
CA GLY A 80 0.23 12.31 -17.42
C GLY A 80 0.58 12.37 -18.91
N PHE A 81 1.34 13.40 -19.29
CA PHE A 81 1.71 13.68 -20.69
C PHE A 81 2.74 12.69 -21.26
N ALA A 82 3.56 12.03 -20.41
CA ALA A 82 4.56 11.08 -20.88
C ALA A 82 3.95 9.91 -21.67
N LEU A 83 2.68 9.57 -21.42
CA LEU A 83 1.97 8.54 -22.16
C LEU A 83 1.79 8.91 -23.64
N LEU A 84 1.60 10.19 -23.97
CA LEU A 84 1.51 10.65 -25.36
C LEU A 84 2.85 10.46 -26.07
N LEU A 85 3.97 10.70 -25.38
CA LEU A 85 5.31 10.45 -25.92
C LEU A 85 5.56 8.96 -26.16
N TRP A 86 5.10 8.08 -25.25
CA TRP A 86 5.16 6.63 -25.47
C TRP A 86 4.37 6.19 -26.70
N ILE A 87 3.14 6.70 -26.89
CA ILE A 87 2.34 6.40 -28.09
C ILE A 87 3.05 6.90 -29.34
N GLY A 88 3.56 8.13 -29.33
CA GLY A 88 4.32 8.69 -30.45
C GLY A 88 5.55 7.85 -30.80
N ALA A 89 6.33 7.44 -29.80
CA ALA A 89 7.50 6.58 -29.98
C ALA A 89 7.11 5.23 -30.61
N VAL A 90 6.06 4.57 -30.12
CA VAL A 90 5.55 3.32 -30.69
C VAL A 90 5.11 3.51 -32.15
N LEU A 91 4.40 4.60 -32.46
CA LEU A 91 4.00 4.92 -33.84
C LEU A 91 5.22 5.15 -34.75
N CYS A 92 6.26 5.84 -34.27
CA CYS A 92 7.51 6.01 -35.02
C CYS A 92 8.19 4.68 -35.34
N PHE A 93 8.26 3.76 -34.37
CA PHE A 93 8.83 2.42 -34.62
C PHE A 93 7.99 1.59 -35.59
N ILE A 94 6.65 1.69 -35.54
CA ILE A 94 5.76 1.02 -36.49
C ILE A 94 5.98 1.56 -37.90
N ALA A 95 5.99 2.89 -38.07
CA ALA A 95 6.21 3.52 -39.37
C ALA A 95 7.56 3.13 -39.97
N TYR A 96 8.63 3.13 -39.18
CA TYR A 96 9.95 2.69 -39.60
C TYR A 96 9.96 1.20 -40.01
N SER A 97 9.29 0.34 -39.23
CA SER A 97 9.21 -1.10 -39.54
C SER A 97 8.48 -1.37 -40.86
N ILE A 98 7.41 -0.60 -41.16
CA ILE A 98 6.72 -0.68 -42.45
C ILE A 98 7.65 -0.20 -43.57
N GLN A 99 8.32 0.94 -43.39
CA GLN A 99 9.25 1.47 -44.40
C GLN A 99 10.32 0.43 -44.77
N VAL A 100 11.01 -0.13 -43.77
CA VAL A 100 12.01 -1.18 -43.98
C VAL A 100 11.43 -2.43 -44.63
N GLY A 101 10.23 -2.85 -44.22
CA GLY A 101 9.58 -4.04 -44.79
C GLY A 101 9.04 -3.89 -46.21
N THR A 102 8.76 -2.65 -46.65
CA THR A 102 8.26 -2.35 -48.01
C THR A 102 9.34 -1.93 -49.00
N SER A 103 10.55 -1.59 -48.52
CA SER A 103 11.68 -1.25 -49.36
C SER A 103 12.39 -2.50 -49.89
N GLU A 104 11.89 -3.07 -50.99
CA GLU A 104 12.70 -3.94 -51.86
C GLU A 104 13.62 -3.07 -52.73
N GLY A 105 14.80 -2.72 -52.21
CA GLY A 105 15.81 -1.95 -52.96
C GLY A 105 16.81 -1.26 -52.06
N SER A 106 18.02 -1.81 -52.00
CA SER A 106 19.21 -1.28 -51.32
C SER A 106 19.53 0.17 -51.67
N VAL A 107 19.86 1.00 -50.68
CA VAL A 107 21.02 1.92 -50.80
C VAL A 107 21.72 2.00 -49.44
N ASP A 108 22.90 1.40 -49.37
CA ASP A 108 23.87 1.67 -48.32
C ASP A 108 24.52 3.01 -48.68
N ASP A 109 23.91 4.12 -48.26
CA ASP A 109 24.29 5.48 -48.67
C ASP A 109 25.59 6.00 -48.00
N ASN A 110 26.39 5.14 -47.38
CA ASN A 110 27.66 5.54 -46.74
C ASN A 110 28.77 4.45 -46.80
N VAL A 111 29.36 4.22 -47.98
CA VAL A 111 30.80 3.90 -48.20
C VAL A 111 31.30 4.55 -49.48
#